data_AF-A0AAV4HKL2-F1
#
_entry.id   AF-A0AAV4HKL2-F1
#
_cell.length_a   1.000
_cell.length_b   1.000
_cell.length_c   1.000
_cell.angle_alpha   90.00
_cell.angle_beta   90.00
_cell.angle_gamma   90.00
#
_symmetry.space_group_name_H-M   'P 1'
#
loop_
_entity.id
_entity.type
_entity.pdbx_description
1 polymer ?
#
loop_
_entity_poly.entity_id
_entity_poly.type
_entity_poly.pdbx_seq_one_letter_code
_entity_poly.pdbx_strand_id
1 'polypeptide(L)'
;MAEKVCQKPDAHFGMINLRKRKNGCMQNVKEKNITCKVKLAEGSSKPKRSRKDIQQNQNKKDGPAALDDEELLKRFSIRKEQLKRSLVAGSTQVFRKLCDSFERSRDSTKADAMSKYLRFKFEFFGIQTPQRREIYKPLWKEIKLLNSSDLRTLVCEAWYSPEREFQQFAVDLFEKEYLRIYSDDRLSTEKYATSTLDFARQFLACSKSWWDTVDPLAYKVVGPLVKKYPEHLLPVMDRWNVSEITWLVRTSIIYQLGYEKETDAQRLFRYCLKVAHEDEFFIQKAIGWALRQHCRVDEKSVKVFVEKHKKTLSALSVREALKHVK
;
A
#
# COMPACT_ATOMS: atom_id res chain seq x y z
N MET A 1 -39.34 -28.70 -47.18
CA MET A 1 -38.71 -29.16 -48.44
C MET A 1 -37.20 -28.95 -48.33
N ALA A 2 -36.44 -30.04 -48.51
CA ALA A 2 -35.01 -30.23 -48.84
C ALA A 2 -33.95 -29.36 -48.12
N GLU A 3 -33.04 -29.88 -47.27
CA GLU A 3 -31.95 -30.89 -47.39
C GLU A 3 -30.60 -30.41 -47.96
N LYS A 4 -29.55 -30.59 -47.12
CA LYS A 4 -28.13 -30.99 -47.36
C LYS A 4 -27.22 -30.03 -48.16
N VAL A 5 -25.92 -29.83 -47.88
CA VAL A 5 -24.74 -30.73 -47.82
C VAL A 5 -23.58 -29.93 -47.13
N CYS A 6 -22.91 -30.39 -46.06
CA CYS A 6 -21.66 -31.19 -45.95
C CYS A 6 -20.30 -30.55 -46.42
N GLN A 7 -19.30 -30.68 -45.52
CA GLN A 7 -17.82 -30.81 -45.68
C GLN A 7 -16.82 -29.62 -45.54
N LYS A 8 -15.82 -29.92 -44.69
CA LYS A 8 -14.51 -29.31 -44.30
C LYS A 8 -13.50 -29.24 -45.48
N PRO A 9 -12.29 -28.58 -45.43
CA PRO A 9 -11.18 -28.90 -44.48
C PRO A 9 -10.09 -27.83 -44.17
N ASP A 10 -9.07 -28.34 -43.47
CA ASP A 10 -7.91 -27.77 -42.76
C ASP A 10 -6.75 -27.15 -43.59
N ALA A 11 -5.95 -26.35 -42.86
CA ALA A 11 -4.48 -26.23 -42.79
C ALA A 11 -3.57 -26.22 -44.06
N HIS A 12 -2.61 -25.27 -44.10
CA HIS A 12 -1.14 -25.48 -44.15
C HIS A 12 -0.38 -24.16 -44.46
N PHE A 13 0.59 -23.74 -43.63
CA PHE A 13 2.05 -23.89 -43.74
C PHE A 13 2.78 -23.01 -44.77
N GLY A 14 3.92 -22.44 -44.35
CA GLY A 14 4.90 -21.83 -45.25
C GLY A 14 6.01 -21.04 -44.55
N MET A 15 6.95 -21.75 -43.92
CA MET A 15 8.30 -21.24 -43.56
C MET A 15 9.19 -21.05 -44.82
N ILE A 16 10.43 -20.55 -44.60
CA ILE A 16 11.69 -20.72 -45.40
C ILE A 16 12.05 -19.49 -46.28
N ASN A 17 13.27 -18.94 -46.39
CA ASN A 17 14.55 -18.97 -45.64
C ASN A 17 15.54 -17.95 -46.29
N LEU A 18 16.60 -17.60 -45.52
CA LEU A 18 18.02 -17.40 -45.90
C LEU A 18 18.44 -16.41 -47.02
N ARG A 19 19.33 -15.45 -46.68
CA ARG A 19 20.79 -15.49 -46.99
C ARG A 19 21.62 -14.27 -46.51
N LYS A 20 22.66 -14.60 -45.72
CA LYS A 20 24.06 -14.09 -45.61
C LYS A 20 24.45 -12.72 -46.23
N ARG A 21 25.26 -11.96 -45.45
CA ARG A 21 26.63 -11.52 -45.85
C ARG A 21 27.51 -11.23 -44.61
N LYS A 22 28.77 -11.69 -44.70
CA LYS A 22 29.88 -11.56 -43.74
C LYS A 22 30.72 -10.31 -44.04
N ASN A 23 31.43 -9.84 -43.01
CA ASN A 23 32.79 -9.26 -42.93
C ASN A 23 32.78 -8.20 -41.82
N GLY A 24 33.62 -8.14 -40.79
CA GLY A 24 34.81 -8.88 -40.39
C GLY A 24 35.63 -7.93 -39.49
N CYS A 25 35.98 -8.33 -38.26
CA CYS A 25 37.22 -7.92 -37.59
C CYS A 25 37.38 -8.71 -36.29
N MET A 26 38.34 -9.65 -36.28
CA MET A 26 38.86 -10.29 -35.08
C MET A 26 39.93 -9.38 -34.48
N GLN A 27 39.84 -9.08 -33.19
CA GLN A 27 41.04 -8.90 -32.37
C GLN A 27 40.87 -9.53 -31.00
N ASN A 28 41.90 -10.30 -30.65
CA ASN A 28 42.15 -11.05 -29.44
C ASN A 28 42.03 -10.20 -28.16
N VAL A 29 41.35 -10.72 -27.13
CA VAL A 29 41.74 -10.46 -25.74
C VAL A 29 41.70 -11.76 -24.95
N LYS A 30 42.87 -12.08 -24.42
CA LYS A 30 43.25 -13.28 -23.68
C LYS A 30 42.41 -13.50 -22.42
N GLU A 31 42.12 -14.77 -22.17
CA GLU A 31 41.73 -15.31 -20.86
C GLU A 31 42.68 -14.81 -19.77
N LYS A 32 42.12 -14.12 -18.78
CA LYS A 32 42.76 -13.93 -17.47
C LYS A 32 41.93 -14.64 -16.43
N ASN A 33 42.42 -15.81 -16.04
CA ASN A 33 42.16 -16.41 -14.74
C ASN A 33 42.43 -15.36 -13.65
N ILE A 34 41.38 -14.91 -12.98
CA ILE A 34 41.49 -14.17 -11.72
C ILE A 34 40.83 -15.03 -10.65
N THR A 35 41.68 -15.80 -9.97
CA THR A 35 41.41 -16.40 -8.68
C THR A 35 41.15 -15.29 -7.67
N CYS A 36 39.88 -15.07 -7.31
CA CYS A 36 39.53 -14.21 -6.18
C CYS A 36 39.57 -15.02 -4.89
N LYS A 37 40.77 -15.12 -4.29
CA LYS A 37 40.92 -15.37 -2.85
C LYS A 37 40.46 -14.11 -2.12
N VAL A 38 39.29 -14.12 -1.50
CA VAL A 38 38.95 -13.14 -0.45
C VAL A 38 38.65 -13.91 0.83
N LYS A 39 39.38 -13.48 1.86
CA LYS A 39 39.58 -14.07 3.18
C LYS A 39 38.28 -14.28 3.94
N LEU A 40 38.25 -15.38 4.68
CA LEU A 40 37.39 -15.54 5.86
C LEU A 40 37.67 -14.35 6.80
N ALA A 41 36.66 -13.51 6.99
CA ALA A 41 36.65 -12.54 8.08
C ALA A 41 35.84 -13.18 9.21
N GLU A 42 36.55 -13.52 10.27
CA GLU A 42 36.03 -13.89 11.58
C GLU A 42 35.12 -12.79 12.13
N GLY A 43 34.27 -13.20 13.09
CA GLY A 43 33.15 -12.42 13.60
C GLY A 43 33.52 -11.00 14.01
N SER A 44 32.83 -10.04 13.40
CA SER A 44 32.64 -8.71 13.97
C SER A 44 31.15 -8.42 14.03
N SER A 45 30.65 -8.19 15.23
CA SER A 45 29.33 -7.66 15.49
C SER A 45 29.21 -6.31 14.78
N LYS A 46 28.55 -6.28 13.62
CA LYS A 46 28.30 -5.03 12.90
C LYS A 46 27.41 -4.14 13.77
N PRO A 47 27.74 -2.84 13.90
CA PRO A 47 26.87 -1.91 14.61
C PRO A 47 25.53 -1.82 13.88
N LYS A 48 24.43 -1.85 14.65
CA LYS A 48 23.06 -1.65 14.14
C LYS A 48 23.00 -0.27 13.48
N ARG A 49 22.93 -0.23 12.14
CA ARG A 49 22.74 1.02 11.40
C ARG A 49 21.31 1.51 11.62
N SER A 50 21.18 2.76 12.00
CA SER A 50 19.89 3.43 12.11
C SER A 50 19.37 3.78 10.71
N ARG A 51 18.05 4.04 10.54
CA ARG A 51 17.49 4.48 9.24
C ARG A 51 18.24 5.69 8.66
N LYS A 52 18.78 6.57 9.52
CA LYS A 52 19.60 7.74 9.15
C LYS A 52 20.85 7.37 8.35
N ASP A 53 21.46 6.23 8.62
CA ASP A 53 22.72 5.80 7.99
C ASP A 53 22.50 5.20 6.58
N ILE A 54 21.29 4.70 6.29
CA ILE A 54 20.92 4.13 4.98
C ILE A 54 20.56 5.26 4.00
N GLN A 55 20.04 6.37 4.50
CA GLN A 55 19.63 7.53 3.70
C GLN A 55 20.84 8.29 3.12
N GLN A 56 22.01 8.26 3.77
CA GLN A 56 23.18 9.06 3.38
C GLN A 56 23.80 8.69 2.01
N ASN A 57 23.40 7.56 1.42
CA ASN A 57 23.88 7.13 0.09
C ASN A 57 22.87 7.33 -1.06
N GLN A 58 21.74 8.01 -0.81
CA GLN A 58 20.76 8.35 -1.86
C GLN A 58 20.44 9.85 -1.79
N ASN A 59 20.88 10.57 -2.83
CA ASN A 59 20.77 12.03 -3.04
C ASN A 59 19.58 12.72 -2.34
N LYS A 60 19.91 13.85 -1.68
CA LYS A 60 18.99 14.92 -1.25
C LYS A 60 18.04 15.29 -2.40
N LYS A 61 16.82 14.78 -2.35
CA LYS A 61 15.61 15.46 -2.83
C LYS A 61 14.57 15.29 -1.75
N ASP A 62 14.11 16.41 -1.21
CA ASP A 62 13.20 16.51 -0.08
C ASP A 62 11.96 15.63 -0.33
N GLY A 63 11.91 14.49 0.36
CA GLY A 63 10.63 13.81 0.56
C GLY A 63 9.77 14.70 1.44
N PRO A 64 8.48 14.88 1.14
CA PRO A 64 7.63 15.73 1.97
C PRO A 64 7.63 15.17 3.39
N ALA A 65 7.97 16.01 4.37
CA ALA A 65 7.94 15.68 5.79
C ALA A 65 6.56 15.12 6.18
N ALA A 66 6.52 14.32 7.26
CA ALA A 66 5.26 14.00 7.91
C ALA A 66 4.51 15.32 8.16
N LEU A 67 3.23 15.40 7.76
CA LEU A 67 2.42 16.53 8.21
C LEU A 67 2.07 16.22 9.66
N ASP A 68 2.42 17.12 10.57
CA ASP A 68 1.96 17.02 11.95
C ASP A 68 0.43 17.24 12.01
N ASP A 69 -0.16 16.81 13.12
CA ASP A 69 -1.62 16.86 13.31
C ASP A 69 -2.15 18.31 13.28
N GLU A 70 -1.33 19.30 13.67
CA GLU A 70 -1.71 20.72 13.67
C GLU A 70 -1.83 21.27 12.24
N GLU A 71 -0.86 21.00 11.38
CA GLU A 71 -0.87 21.39 9.98
C GLU A 71 -2.01 20.70 9.21
N LEU A 72 -2.30 19.44 9.53
CA LEU A 72 -3.45 18.72 8.98
C LEU A 72 -4.78 19.36 9.40
N LEU A 73 -4.94 19.66 10.69
CA LEU A 73 -6.12 20.35 11.22
C LEU A 73 -6.26 21.77 10.65
N LYS A 74 -5.14 22.45 10.41
CA LYS A 74 -5.11 23.77 9.78
C LYS A 74 -5.57 23.69 8.32
N ARG A 75 -5.05 22.75 7.53
CA ARG A 75 -5.50 22.49 6.15
C ARG A 75 -6.98 22.15 6.10
N PHE A 76 -7.43 21.31 7.03
CA PHE A 76 -8.84 20.99 7.19
C PHE A 76 -9.68 22.23 7.50
N SER A 77 -9.27 23.05 8.46
CA SER A 77 -9.98 24.27 8.86
C SER A 77 -10.07 25.28 7.72
N ILE A 78 -8.99 25.49 6.98
CA ILE A 78 -8.97 26.31 5.76
C ILE A 78 -9.97 25.77 4.73
N ARG A 79 -9.98 24.44 4.51
CA ARG A 79 -10.90 23.83 3.54
C ARG A 79 -12.35 23.94 3.98
N LYS A 80 -12.61 23.75 5.27
CA LYS A 80 -13.93 23.90 5.89
C LYS A 80 -14.48 25.32 5.70
N GLU A 81 -13.65 26.35 5.90
CA GLU A 81 -14.05 27.74 5.64
C GLU A 81 -14.30 28.03 4.16
N GLN A 82 -13.50 27.46 3.25
CA GLN A 82 -13.77 27.55 1.81
C GLN A 82 -15.11 26.90 1.44
N LEU A 83 -15.46 25.78 2.08
CA LEU A 83 -16.71 25.06 1.85
C LEU A 83 -17.92 25.71 2.50
N LYS A 84 -17.78 26.47 3.58
CA LYS A 84 -18.87 27.31 4.09
C LYS A 84 -19.24 28.43 3.12
N ARG A 85 -18.29 28.88 2.31
CA ARG A 85 -18.48 29.96 1.31
C ARG A 85 -19.01 29.45 -0.02
N SER A 86 -18.73 28.20 -0.39
CA SER A 86 -19.43 27.53 -1.48
C SER A 86 -20.73 26.91 -0.95
N LEU A 87 -21.83 26.95 -1.68
CA LEU A 87 -23.13 26.35 -1.31
C LEU A 87 -23.11 24.79 -1.31
N VAL A 88 -22.03 24.20 -0.80
CA VAL A 88 -21.75 22.78 -0.94
C VAL A 88 -22.15 22.08 0.35
N ALA A 89 -23.46 21.86 0.48
CA ALA A 89 -24.10 21.27 1.65
C ALA A 89 -23.94 19.73 1.75
N GLY A 90 -23.39 19.08 0.73
CA GLY A 90 -23.46 17.62 0.55
C GLY A 90 -22.67 16.82 1.59
N SER A 91 -21.38 17.12 1.77
CA SER A 91 -20.50 16.35 2.68
C SER A 91 -20.96 16.46 4.13
N THR A 92 -21.29 17.68 4.59
CA THR A 92 -21.77 17.92 5.95
C THR A 92 -23.08 17.19 6.27
N GLN A 93 -24.00 17.06 5.30
CA GLN A 93 -25.24 16.31 5.52
C GLN A 93 -24.98 14.81 5.66
N VAL A 94 -24.14 14.24 4.78
CA VAL A 94 -23.76 12.82 4.86
C VAL A 94 -23.06 12.52 6.19
N PHE A 95 -22.13 13.40 6.59
CA PHE A 95 -21.40 13.23 7.84
C PHE A 95 -22.32 13.29 9.07
N ARG A 96 -23.28 14.24 9.12
CA ARG A 96 -24.28 14.28 10.21
C ARG A 96 -25.10 13.01 10.30
N LYS A 97 -25.61 12.50 9.16
CA LYS A 97 -26.35 11.24 9.13
C LYS A 97 -25.51 10.05 9.61
N LEU A 98 -24.23 10.04 9.28
CA LEU A 98 -23.28 9.02 9.77
C LEU A 98 -23.15 9.08 11.29
N CYS A 99 -22.91 10.27 11.86
CA CYS A 99 -22.82 10.48 13.30
C CYS A 99 -24.09 10.01 14.01
N ASP A 100 -25.26 10.46 13.56
CA ASP A 100 -26.55 10.07 14.15
C ASP A 100 -26.77 8.56 14.11
N SER A 101 -26.39 7.91 13.00
CA SER A 101 -26.61 6.48 12.82
C SER A 101 -25.63 5.64 13.65
N PHE A 102 -24.39 6.09 13.83
CA PHE A 102 -23.41 5.46 14.72
C PHE A 102 -23.81 5.62 16.18
N GLU A 103 -24.21 6.81 16.60
CA GLU A 103 -24.62 7.06 17.99
C GLU A 103 -25.85 6.22 18.37
N ARG A 104 -26.87 6.15 17.50
CA ARG A 104 -28.05 5.28 17.71
C ARG A 104 -27.71 3.80 17.78
N SER A 105 -26.57 3.40 17.23
CA SER A 105 -26.11 2.01 17.21
C SER A 105 -25.03 1.73 18.26
N ARG A 106 -24.78 2.67 19.18
CA ARG A 106 -23.74 2.54 20.20
C ARG A 106 -24.02 1.35 21.13
N ASP A 107 -22.98 0.58 21.40
CA ASP A 107 -22.94 -0.53 22.34
C ASP A 107 -21.70 -0.38 23.22
N SER A 108 -21.86 0.25 24.39
CA SER A 108 -20.76 0.53 25.31
C SER A 108 -20.05 -0.73 25.80
N THR A 109 -20.76 -1.86 25.90
CA THR A 109 -20.15 -3.13 26.34
C THR A 109 -19.17 -3.65 25.27
N LYS A 110 -19.56 -3.57 23.99
CA LYS A 110 -18.65 -3.93 22.88
C LYS A 110 -17.55 -2.90 22.69
N ALA A 111 -17.82 -1.62 22.93
CA ALA A 111 -16.85 -0.54 22.77
C ALA A 111 -15.59 -0.80 23.62
N ASP A 112 -15.75 -1.19 24.90
CA ASP A 112 -14.63 -1.50 25.78
C ASP A 112 -13.78 -2.67 25.28
N ALA A 113 -14.43 -3.75 24.83
CA ALA A 113 -13.74 -4.91 24.29
C ALA A 113 -12.96 -4.57 23.00
N MET A 114 -13.55 -3.75 22.12
CA MET A 114 -12.92 -3.29 20.88
C MET A 114 -11.75 -2.34 21.15
N SER A 115 -11.91 -1.41 22.10
CA SER A 115 -10.82 -0.54 22.53
C SER A 115 -9.65 -1.33 23.12
N LYS A 116 -9.94 -2.30 24.00
CA LYS A 116 -8.94 -3.21 24.57
C LYS A 116 -8.16 -3.96 23.49
N TYR A 117 -8.84 -4.45 22.44
CA TYR A 117 -8.21 -5.14 21.32
C TYR A 117 -7.17 -4.26 20.60
N LEU A 118 -7.43 -2.96 20.47
CA LEU A 118 -6.47 -1.97 19.96
C LEU A 118 -5.62 -1.31 21.06
N ARG A 119 -5.44 -1.99 22.19
CA ARG A 119 -4.60 -1.57 23.32
C ARG A 119 -5.02 -0.22 23.91
N PHE A 120 -6.32 0.03 23.99
CA PHE A 120 -6.93 1.25 24.54
C PHE A 120 -6.45 2.54 23.89
N LYS A 121 -6.04 2.48 22.61
CA LYS A 121 -5.56 3.65 21.85
C LYS A 121 -6.68 4.50 21.27
N PHE A 122 -7.89 3.95 21.16
CA PHE A 122 -9.00 4.58 20.44
C PHE A 122 -10.31 4.37 21.19
N GLU A 123 -11.18 5.37 21.11
CA GLU A 123 -12.58 5.28 21.50
C GLU A 123 -13.37 4.52 20.45
N PHE A 124 -14.52 3.97 20.84
CA PHE A 124 -15.37 3.18 19.96
C PHE A 124 -16.85 3.44 20.25
N PHE A 125 -17.68 3.29 19.22
CA PHE A 125 -19.12 3.13 19.41
C PHE A 125 -19.49 1.70 19.82
N GLY A 126 -18.65 0.70 19.52
CA GLY A 126 -18.94 -0.71 19.76
C GLY A 126 -19.57 -1.42 18.56
N ILE A 127 -19.40 -0.88 17.35
CA ILE A 127 -20.08 -1.36 16.15
C ILE A 127 -19.12 -2.23 15.32
N GLN A 128 -19.44 -3.51 15.21
CA GLN A 128 -18.63 -4.46 14.43
C GLN A 128 -18.79 -4.23 12.92
N THR A 129 -17.76 -4.60 12.15
CA THR A 129 -17.66 -4.33 10.71
C THR A 129 -18.91 -4.66 9.88
N PRO A 130 -19.57 -5.84 10.01
CA PRO A 130 -20.77 -6.13 9.22
C PRO A 130 -21.91 -5.14 9.49
N GLN A 131 -22.20 -4.89 10.77
CA GLN A 131 -23.22 -3.92 11.18
C GLN A 131 -22.85 -2.50 10.77
N ARG A 132 -21.60 -2.09 10.99
CA ARG A 132 -21.07 -0.77 10.61
C ARG A 132 -21.30 -0.50 9.13
N ARG A 133 -20.98 -1.48 8.27
CA ARG A 133 -21.18 -1.40 6.82
C ARG A 133 -22.63 -1.31 6.41
N GLU A 134 -23.52 -2.05 7.06
CA GLU A 134 -24.96 -1.93 6.79
C GLU A 134 -25.52 -0.57 7.22
N ILE A 135 -25.03 0.01 8.33
CA ILE A 135 -25.47 1.33 8.82
C ILE A 135 -25.23 2.44 7.77
N TYR A 136 -24.02 2.57 7.21
CA TYR A 136 -23.75 3.61 6.21
C TYR A 136 -24.03 3.17 4.77
N LYS A 137 -24.55 1.95 4.54
CA LYS A 137 -24.88 1.48 3.20
C LYS A 137 -25.87 2.39 2.46
N PRO A 138 -26.94 2.92 3.10
CA PRO A 138 -27.85 3.85 2.43
C PRO A 138 -27.17 5.16 2.00
N LEU A 139 -26.14 5.61 2.75
CA LEU A 139 -25.43 6.86 2.48
C LEU A 139 -24.63 6.83 1.17
N TRP A 140 -24.35 5.65 0.60
CA TRP A 140 -23.63 5.55 -0.67
C TRP A 140 -24.33 6.28 -1.81
N LYS A 141 -25.67 6.34 -1.82
CA LYS A 141 -26.41 7.08 -2.85
C LYS A 141 -26.04 8.57 -2.84
N GLU A 142 -25.90 9.15 -1.65
CA GLU A 142 -25.54 10.56 -1.47
C GLU A 142 -24.04 10.78 -1.70
N ILE A 143 -23.17 9.86 -1.24
CA ILE A 143 -21.72 9.90 -1.47
C ILE A 143 -21.37 9.91 -2.97
N LYS A 144 -22.14 9.19 -3.80
CA LYS A 144 -21.95 9.19 -5.25
C LYS A 144 -22.26 10.52 -5.93
N LEU A 145 -22.99 11.42 -5.27
CA LEU A 145 -23.31 12.75 -5.77
C LEU A 145 -22.28 13.81 -5.33
N LEU A 146 -21.40 13.49 -4.39
CA LEU A 146 -20.35 14.41 -3.92
C LEU A 146 -19.30 14.66 -5.01
N ASN A 147 -18.85 15.91 -5.13
CA ASN A 147 -17.67 16.25 -5.94
C ASN A 147 -16.36 15.82 -5.24
N SER A 148 -15.23 15.92 -5.95
CA SER A 148 -13.91 15.52 -5.42
C SER A 148 -13.57 16.19 -4.09
N SER A 149 -13.92 17.48 -3.95
CA SER A 149 -13.67 18.26 -2.74
C SER A 149 -14.49 17.79 -1.54
N ASP A 150 -15.77 17.55 -1.75
CA ASP A 150 -16.67 17.04 -0.70
C ASP A 150 -16.25 15.68 -0.21
N LEU A 151 -15.82 14.81 -1.13
CA LEU A 151 -15.27 13.51 -0.76
C LEU A 151 -14.04 13.66 0.13
N ARG A 152 -13.09 14.54 -0.25
CA ARG A 152 -11.92 14.85 0.60
C ARG A 152 -12.34 15.33 1.99
N THR A 153 -13.37 16.18 2.04
CA THR A 153 -13.88 16.74 3.29
C THR A 153 -14.51 15.68 4.17
N LEU A 154 -15.38 14.83 3.62
CA LEU A 154 -16.01 13.73 4.34
C LEU A 154 -14.98 12.72 4.88
N VAL A 155 -13.94 12.41 4.09
CA VAL A 155 -12.82 11.57 4.55
C VAL A 155 -12.12 12.23 5.75
N CYS A 156 -11.81 13.53 5.67
CA CYS A 156 -11.16 14.25 6.77
C CYS A 156 -12.05 14.34 8.01
N GLU A 157 -13.34 14.68 7.86
CA GLU A 157 -14.29 14.76 8.98
C GLU A 157 -14.37 13.43 9.74
N ALA A 158 -14.51 12.33 9.00
CA ALA A 158 -14.49 10.99 9.59
C ALA A 158 -13.11 10.67 10.21
N TRP A 159 -12.01 10.99 9.53
CA TRP A 159 -10.68 10.61 10.03
C TRP A 159 -10.30 11.28 11.35
N TYR A 160 -10.68 12.54 11.52
CA TYR A 160 -10.36 13.30 12.75
C TYR A 160 -11.42 13.20 13.83
N SER A 161 -12.45 12.37 13.64
CA SER A 161 -13.44 12.09 14.67
C SER A 161 -12.90 11.18 15.79
N PRO A 162 -13.47 11.22 17.00
CA PRO A 162 -12.92 10.52 18.16
C PRO A 162 -12.93 9.00 17.99
N GLU A 163 -14.09 8.42 17.71
CA GLU A 163 -14.32 6.97 17.69
C GLU A 163 -13.76 6.29 16.43
N ARG A 164 -13.21 5.09 16.63
CA ARG A 164 -12.45 4.34 15.61
C ARG A 164 -13.26 3.96 14.39
N GLU A 165 -14.57 3.75 14.56
CA GLU A 165 -15.48 3.40 13.48
C GLU A 165 -15.54 4.48 12.39
N PHE A 166 -15.26 5.75 12.72
CA PHE A 166 -15.17 6.81 11.73
C PHE A 166 -13.94 6.66 10.83
N GLN A 167 -12.74 6.38 11.36
CA GLN A 167 -11.57 6.11 10.51
C GLN A 167 -11.79 4.85 9.66
N GLN A 168 -12.45 3.82 10.23
CA GLN A 168 -12.80 2.61 9.47
C GLN A 168 -13.78 2.89 8.33
N PHE A 169 -14.77 3.78 8.54
CA PHE A 169 -15.61 4.30 7.47
C PHE A 169 -14.79 5.07 6.43
N ALA A 170 -13.88 5.95 6.86
CA ALA A 170 -13.02 6.73 5.95
C ALA A 170 -12.16 5.82 5.05
N VAL A 171 -11.63 4.71 5.60
CA VAL A 171 -10.92 3.69 4.81
C VAL A 171 -11.83 3.04 3.78
N ASP A 172 -13.03 2.59 4.18
CA ASP A 172 -14.00 1.98 3.26
C ASP A 172 -14.48 2.98 2.18
N LEU A 173 -14.62 4.25 2.53
CA LEU A 173 -14.91 5.35 1.61
C LEU A 173 -13.77 5.50 0.59
N PHE A 174 -12.54 5.57 1.07
CA PHE A 174 -11.39 5.75 0.20
C PHE A 174 -11.16 4.54 -0.70
N GLU A 175 -11.31 3.32 -0.20
CA GLU A 175 -11.27 2.08 -1.00
C GLU A 175 -12.19 2.16 -2.23
N LYS A 176 -13.42 2.66 -2.07
CA LYS A 176 -14.38 2.74 -3.18
C LYS A 176 -14.23 3.96 -4.07
N GLU A 177 -13.72 5.06 -3.52
CA GLU A 177 -13.76 6.37 -4.19
C GLU A 177 -12.37 6.99 -4.43
N TYR A 178 -11.27 6.25 -4.25
CA TYR A 178 -9.91 6.81 -4.37
C TYR A 178 -9.66 7.52 -5.70
N LEU A 179 -10.28 7.05 -6.78
CA LEU A 179 -10.15 7.69 -8.09
C LEU A 179 -10.93 9.01 -8.23
N ARG A 180 -11.91 9.27 -7.36
CA ARG A 180 -12.70 10.51 -7.35
C ARG A 180 -12.11 11.58 -6.44
N ILE A 181 -11.15 11.24 -5.58
CA ILE A 181 -10.58 12.16 -4.59
C ILE A 181 -9.99 13.43 -5.21
N TYR A 182 -9.50 13.40 -6.46
CA TYR A 182 -9.01 14.57 -7.21
C TYR A 182 -9.53 14.63 -8.65
N SER A 183 -10.65 13.96 -8.97
CA SER A 183 -11.13 13.85 -10.36
C SER A 183 -11.47 15.19 -11.01
N ASP A 184 -11.96 16.14 -10.21
CA ASP A 184 -12.52 17.40 -10.72
C ASP A 184 -11.48 18.53 -10.75
N ASP A 185 -10.28 18.28 -10.19
CA ASP A 185 -9.22 19.26 -9.96
C ASP A 185 -8.38 19.56 -11.24
N ARG A 186 -8.76 19.01 -12.40
CA ARG A 186 -8.12 19.20 -13.73
C ARG A 186 -6.59 19.06 -13.71
N LEU A 187 -6.10 18.02 -13.05
CA LEU A 187 -4.67 17.75 -12.88
C LEU A 187 -4.11 16.90 -14.04
N SER A 188 -2.81 17.02 -14.30
CA SER A 188 -2.10 16.02 -15.11
C SER A 188 -2.14 14.65 -14.43
N THR A 189 -2.00 13.57 -15.20
CA THR A 189 -2.02 12.19 -14.66
C THR A 189 -1.02 11.99 -13.52
N GLU A 190 0.21 12.50 -13.68
CA GLU A 190 1.24 12.47 -12.64
C GLU A 190 0.79 13.19 -11.37
N LYS A 191 0.31 14.44 -11.51
CA LYS A 191 -0.10 15.27 -10.37
C LYS A 191 -1.33 14.69 -9.67
N TYR A 192 -2.26 14.10 -10.43
CA TYR A 192 -3.40 13.37 -9.89
C TYR A 192 -2.97 12.16 -9.07
N ALA A 193 -2.09 11.31 -9.61
CA ALA A 193 -1.63 10.09 -8.96
C ALA A 193 -0.87 10.40 -7.67
N THR A 194 0.07 11.36 -7.75
CA THR A 194 0.86 11.80 -6.59
C THR A 194 0.01 12.50 -5.54
N SER A 195 -0.91 13.40 -5.93
CA SER A 195 -1.82 14.07 -4.97
C SER A 195 -2.75 13.08 -4.26
N THR A 196 -3.27 12.09 -4.99
CA THR A 196 -4.12 11.04 -4.39
C THR A 196 -3.33 10.19 -3.40
N LEU A 197 -2.09 9.82 -3.75
CA LEU A 197 -1.21 9.08 -2.85
C LEU A 197 -0.80 9.93 -1.62
N ASP A 198 -0.52 11.22 -1.82
CA ASP A 198 -0.20 12.14 -0.74
C ASP A 198 -1.39 12.39 0.19
N PHE A 199 -2.62 12.32 -0.32
CA PHE A 199 -3.81 12.32 0.52
C PHE A 199 -3.86 11.08 1.42
N ALA A 200 -3.58 9.88 0.88
CA ALA A 200 -3.45 8.67 1.69
C ALA A 200 -2.31 8.75 2.71
N ARG A 201 -1.17 9.36 2.31
CA ARG A 201 0.01 9.51 3.16
C ARG A 201 -0.31 10.24 4.47
N GLN A 202 -1.17 11.25 4.43
CA GLN A 202 -1.57 12.04 5.61
C GLN A 202 -2.16 11.14 6.70
N PHE A 203 -3.00 10.20 6.31
CA PHE A 203 -3.65 9.25 7.22
C PHE A 203 -2.75 8.10 7.68
N LEU A 204 -1.70 7.80 6.92
CA LEU A 204 -0.67 6.84 7.29
C LEU A 204 0.40 7.45 8.23
N ALA A 205 0.52 8.77 8.27
CA ALA A 205 1.57 9.49 9.00
C ALA A 205 1.08 10.22 10.26
N CYS A 206 -0.22 10.17 10.57
CA CYS A 206 -0.82 10.86 11.71
C CYS A 206 -0.83 10.02 13.00
N SER A 207 -1.17 10.65 14.13
CA SER A 207 -1.28 9.96 15.43
C SER A 207 -2.36 8.86 15.47
N LYS A 208 -3.39 8.97 14.63
CA LYS A 208 -4.48 7.98 14.51
C LYS A 208 -4.10 6.73 13.70
N SER A 209 -2.88 6.64 13.18
CA SER A 209 -2.43 5.48 12.39
C SER A 209 -2.19 4.25 13.26
N TRP A 210 -2.80 3.13 12.86
CA TRP A 210 -2.63 1.82 13.48
C TRP A 210 -2.91 0.73 12.46
N TRP A 211 -2.46 -0.50 12.71
CA TRP A 211 -2.47 -1.58 11.71
C TRP A 211 -3.87 -1.84 11.13
N ASP A 212 -4.95 -1.65 11.89
CA ASP A 212 -6.32 -1.91 11.46
C ASP A 212 -6.81 -0.96 10.36
N THR A 213 -6.26 0.27 10.27
CA THR A 213 -6.55 1.21 9.16
C THR A 213 -5.41 1.26 8.14
N VAL A 214 -4.15 1.13 8.58
CA VAL A 214 -2.98 1.17 7.70
C VAL A 214 -2.99 0.00 6.72
N ASP A 215 -3.29 -1.22 7.19
CA ASP A 215 -3.29 -2.40 6.34
C ASP A 215 -4.26 -2.28 5.16
N PRO A 216 -5.57 -2.04 5.37
CA PRO A 216 -6.50 -1.87 4.26
C PRO A 216 -6.15 -0.68 3.37
N LEU A 217 -5.68 0.46 3.90
CA LEU A 217 -5.19 1.55 3.04
C LEU A 217 -4.03 1.10 2.15
N ALA A 218 -3.10 0.31 2.68
CA ALA A 218 -1.94 -0.14 1.94
C ALA A 218 -2.32 -1.03 0.75
N TYR A 219 -3.07 -2.12 0.97
CA TYR A 219 -3.32 -3.08 -0.11
C TYR A 219 -4.59 -2.81 -0.92
N LYS A 220 -5.52 -1.98 -0.43
CA LYS A 220 -6.78 -1.69 -1.14
C LYS A 220 -6.85 -0.31 -1.79
N VAL A 221 -6.04 0.64 -1.32
CA VAL A 221 -5.97 1.99 -1.91
C VAL A 221 -4.61 2.20 -2.57
N VAL A 222 -3.54 2.15 -1.79
CA VAL A 222 -2.18 2.40 -2.28
C VAL A 222 -1.79 1.36 -3.33
N GLY A 223 -2.05 0.08 -3.08
CA GLY A 223 -1.82 -1.00 -4.04
C GLY A 223 -2.45 -0.73 -5.41
N PRO A 224 -3.78 -0.70 -5.54
CA PRO A 224 -4.45 -0.42 -6.80
C PRO A 224 -4.04 0.90 -7.46
N LEU A 225 -3.75 1.94 -6.68
CA LEU A 225 -3.27 3.22 -7.21
C LEU A 225 -1.87 3.10 -7.81
N VAL A 226 -0.93 2.46 -7.10
CA VAL A 226 0.45 2.19 -7.59
C VAL A 226 0.41 1.30 -8.82
N LYS A 227 -0.47 0.28 -8.84
CA LYS A 227 -0.65 -0.60 -10.00
C LYS A 227 -1.10 0.17 -11.24
N LYS A 228 -1.96 1.18 -11.06
CA LYS A 228 -2.50 2.01 -12.14
C LYS A 228 -1.49 3.05 -12.65
N TYR A 229 -0.63 3.57 -11.77
CA TYR A 229 0.34 4.63 -12.10
C TYR A 229 1.77 4.27 -11.64
N PRO A 230 2.35 3.15 -12.11
CA PRO A 230 3.61 2.63 -11.57
C PRO A 230 4.80 3.58 -11.81
N GLU A 231 4.86 4.22 -12.98
CA GLU A 231 5.95 5.14 -13.34
C GLU A 231 6.09 6.30 -12.34
N HIS A 232 4.96 6.82 -11.86
CA HIS A 232 4.93 7.95 -10.94
C HIS A 232 5.04 7.52 -9.47
N LEU A 233 4.51 6.34 -9.11
CA LEU A 233 4.31 5.97 -7.70
C LEU A 233 5.27 4.92 -7.16
N LEU A 234 5.91 4.09 -8.00
CA LEU A 234 6.98 3.19 -7.54
C LEU A 234 8.17 3.93 -6.90
N PRO A 235 8.63 5.08 -7.42
CA PRO A 235 9.66 5.87 -6.73
C PRO A 235 9.22 6.36 -5.34
N VAL A 236 7.91 6.59 -5.13
CA VAL A 236 7.37 6.96 -3.82
C VAL A 236 7.42 5.75 -2.86
N MET A 237 7.07 4.56 -3.34
CA MET A 237 7.19 3.32 -2.55
C MET A 237 8.65 3.04 -2.13
N ASP A 238 9.62 3.31 -3.03
CA ASP A 238 11.05 3.17 -2.72
C ASP A 238 11.46 4.10 -1.56
N ARG A 239 10.91 5.32 -1.50
CA ARG A 239 11.13 6.28 -0.41
C ARG A 239 10.42 5.86 0.88
N TRP A 240 9.17 5.40 0.79
CA TRP A 240 8.40 4.97 1.95
C TRP A 240 9.04 3.78 2.67
N ASN A 241 9.71 2.88 1.93
CA ASN A 241 10.39 1.72 2.50
C ASN A 241 11.54 2.05 3.46
N VAL A 242 12.12 3.24 3.35
CA VAL A 242 13.20 3.71 4.24
C VAL A 242 12.77 4.91 5.08
N SER A 243 11.47 5.19 5.17
CA SER A 243 10.95 6.30 5.95
C SER A 243 11.16 6.11 7.45
N GLU A 244 11.31 7.20 8.19
CA GLU A 244 11.27 7.17 9.67
C GLU A 244 9.86 6.83 10.20
N ILE A 245 8.82 6.96 9.38
CA ILE A 245 7.44 6.61 9.76
C ILE A 245 7.20 5.13 9.54
N THR A 246 7.07 4.38 10.63
CA THR A 246 6.84 2.92 10.63
C THR A 246 5.68 2.50 9.73
N TRP A 247 4.59 3.25 9.71
CA TRP A 247 3.41 2.91 8.90
C TRP A 247 3.63 3.09 7.40
N LEU A 248 4.46 4.05 6.97
CA LEU A 248 4.85 4.18 5.56
C LEU A 248 5.75 3.01 5.13
N VAL A 249 6.69 2.62 6.00
CA VAL A 249 7.53 1.43 5.77
C VAL A 249 6.66 0.19 5.65
N ARG A 250 5.72 -0.02 6.59
CA ARG A 250 4.77 -1.14 6.55
C ARG A 250 3.97 -1.14 5.25
N THR A 251 3.40 -0.01 4.86
CA THR A 251 2.65 0.13 3.60
C THR A 251 3.49 -0.23 2.39
N SER A 252 4.75 0.23 2.33
CA SER A 252 5.65 -0.10 1.22
C SER A 252 5.91 -1.60 1.07
N ILE A 253 5.84 -2.37 2.16
CA ILE A 253 6.06 -3.82 2.15
C ILE A 253 4.80 -4.56 1.69
N ILE A 254 3.62 -4.06 2.07
CA ILE A 254 2.35 -4.79 1.93
C ILE A 254 1.41 -4.26 0.83
N TYR A 255 1.75 -3.18 0.11
CA TYR A 255 0.86 -2.65 -0.94
C TYR A 255 0.58 -3.67 -2.06
N GLN A 256 1.48 -4.63 -2.28
CA GLN A 256 1.35 -5.67 -3.31
C GLN A 256 0.55 -6.90 -2.88
N LEU A 257 -0.03 -6.95 -1.67
CA LEU A 257 -0.67 -8.18 -1.14
C LEU A 257 -1.77 -8.74 -2.06
N GLY A 258 -2.47 -7.86 -2.80
CA GLY A 258 -3.53 -8.24 -3.75
C GLY A 258 -3.08 -8.45 -5.19
N TYR A 259 -1.77 -8.44 -5.48
CA TYR A 259 -1.28 -8.50 -6.87
C TYR A 259 -1.18 -9.92 -7.42
N GLU A 260 -1.14 -10.94 -6.56
CA GLU A 260 -1.03 -12.34 -6.95
C GLU A 260 0.13 -12.56 -7.95
N LYS A 261 -0.15 -13.07 -9.16
CA LYS A 261 0.84 -13.34 -10.22
C LYS A 261 1.53 -12.08 -10.75
N GLU A 262 0.95 -10.91 -10.53
CA GLU A 262 1.50 -9.62 -10.97
C GLU A 262 2.43 -8.99 -9.91
N THR A 263 2.72 -9.69 -8.81
CA THR A 263 3.64 -9.20 -7.77
C THR A 263 5.05 -9.00 -8.35
N ASP A 264 5.61 -7.81 -8.17
CA ASP A 264 7.05 -7.56 -8.38
C ASP A 264 7.83 -8.18 -7.21
N ALA A 265 8.16 -9.47 -7.37
CA ALA A 265 8.86 -10.27 -6.37
C ALA A 265 10.25 -9.70 -6.05
N GLN A 266 10.95 -9.17 -7.06
CA GLN A 266 12.29 -8.60 -6.85
C GLN A 266 12.22 -7.37 -5.94
N ARG A 267 11.25 -6.48 -6.17
CA ARG A 267 11.02 -5.32 -5.31
C ARG A 267 10.56 -5.72 -3.92
N LEU A 268 9.65 -6.69 -3.80
CA LEU A 268 9.22 -7.24 -2.52
C LEU A 268 10.43 -7.74 -1.70
N PHE A 269 11.25 -8.61 -2.28
CA PHE A 269 12.45 -9.14 -1.61
C PHE A 269 13.44 -8.03 -1.25
N ARG A 270 13.66 -7.07 -2.14
CA ARG A 270 14.52 -5.91 -1.88
C ARG A 270 14.01 -5.07 -0.70
N TYR A 271 12.71 -4.81 -0.63
CA TYR A 271 12.09 -4.06 0.47
C TYR A 271 12.18 -4.80 1.79
N CYS A 272 11.94 -6.11 1.80
CA CYS A 272 12.13 -6.94 2.98
C CYS A 272 13.57 -6.86 3.51
N LEU A 273 14.57 -6.93 2.63
CA LEU A 273 15.98 -6.86 3.05
C LEU A 273 16.40 -5.50 3.56
N LYS A 274 15.93 -4.40 2.92
CA LYS A 274 16.27 -3.03 3.33
C LYS A 274 15.91 -2.76 4.79
N VAL A 275 14.82 -3.34 5.28
CA VAL A 275 14.32 -3.15 6.65
C VAL A 275 14.37 -4.41 7.51
N ALA A 276 15.12 -5.44 7.08
CA ALA A 276 15.23 -6.69 7.81
C ALA A 276 15.90 -6.54 9.19
N HIS A 277 16.69 -5.48 9.37
CA HIS A 277 17.38 -5.13 10.61
C HIS A 277 16.48 -4.45 11.65
N GLU A 278 15.25 -4.09 11.29
CA GLU A 278 14.32 -3.41 12.19
C GLU A 278 13.80 -4.37 13.27
N ASP A 279 13.92 -3.95 14.53
CA ASP A 279 13.38 -4.66 15.69
C ASP A 279 11.89 -4.32 15.94
N GLU A 280 11.29 -3.45 15.11
CA GLU A 280 9.89 -3.05 15.21
C GLU A 280 8.94 -4.20 14.82
N PHE A 281 8.09 -4.61 15.77
CA PHE A 281 7.16 -5.72 15.64
C PHE A 281 6.27 -5.61 14.38
N PHE A 282 5.74 -4.42 14.10
CA PHE A 282 4.85 -4.23 12.95
C PHE A 282 5.58 -4.33 11.60
N ILE A 283 6.87 -4.02 11.54
CA ILE A 283 7.68 -4.20 10.33
C ILE A 283 8.01 -5.68 10.13
N GLN A 284 8.44 -6.37 11.19
CA GLN A 284 8.75 -7.80 11.12
C GLN A 284 7.53 -8.63 10.70
N LYS A 285 6.33 -8.28 11.21
CA LYS A 285 5.06 -8.88 10.78
C LYS A 285 4.71 -8.54 9.32
N ALA A 286 4.99 -7.32 8.86
CA ALA A 286 4.74 -6.92 7.47
C ALA A 286 5.58 -7.75 6.49
N ILE A 287 6.88 -7.91 6.77
CA ILE A 287 7.80 -8.75 5.98
C ILE A 287 7.26 -10.17 5.89
N GLY A 288 6.96 -10.79 7.05
CA GLY A 288 6.45 -12.14 7.10
C GLY A 288 5.13 -12.32 6.34
N TRP A 289 4.20 -11.37 6.48
CA TRP A 289 2.91 -11.44 5.80
C TRP A 289 3.04 -11.28 4.28
N ALA A 290 3.83 -10.33 3.81
CA ALA A 290 4.04 -10.11 2.38
C ALA A 290 4.70 -11.33 1.71
N LEU A 291 5.72 -11.91 2.35
CA LEU A 291 6.35 -13.15 1.90
C LEU A 291 5.38 -14.33 1.92
N ARG A 292 4.61 -14.51 3.00
CA ARG A 292 3.57 -15.56 3.09
C ARG A 292 2.53 -15.43 1.99
N GLN A 293 2.12 -14.20 1.67
CA GLN A 293 1.15 -13.95 0.62
C GLN A 293 1.73 -14.32 -0.75
N HIS A 294 2.96 -13.90 -1.04
CA HIS A 294 3.63 -14.26 -2.29
C HIS A 294 3.94 -15.75 -2.41
N CYS A 295 4.13 -16.44 -1.28
CA CYS A 295 4.36 -17.88 -1.23
C CYS A 295 3.20 -18.69 -1.83
N ARG A 296 1.97 -18.15 -1.85
CA ARG A 296 0.81 -18.78 -2.51
C ARG A 296 0.92 -18.79 -4.04
N VAL A 297 1.81 -17.96 -4.60
CA VAL A 297 2.04 -17.79 -6.04
C VAL A 297 3.33 -18.48 -6.44
N ASP A 298 4.41 -18.24 -5.70
CA ASP A 298 5.73 -18.81 -5.95
C ASP A 298 6.39 -19.19 -4.62
N GLU A 299 6.02 -20.36 -4.11
CA GLU A 299 6.58 -20.92 -2.88
C GLU A 299 8.09 -21.12 -2.98
N LYS A 300 8.58 -21.55 -4.15
CA LYS A 300 9.99 -21.89 -4.35
C LYS A 300 10.87 -20.65 -4.19
N SER A 301 10.50 -19.52 -4.80
CA SER A 301 11.29 -18.29 -4.66
C SER A 301 11.30 -17.77 -3.23
N VAL A 302 10.19 -17.85 -2.51
CA VAL A 302 10.11 -17.47 -1.09
C VAL A 302 10.98 -18.38 -0.22
N LYS A 303 10.93 -19.71 -0.39
CA LYS A 303 11.80 -20.66 0.33
C LYS A 303 13.28 -20.32 0.12
N VAL A 304 13.70 -20.14 -1.14
CA VAL A 304 15.08 -19.81 -1.49
C VAL A 304 15.50 -18.47 -0.89
N PHE A 305 14.63 -17.44 -0.97
CA PHE A 305 14.90 -16.13 -0.38
C PHE A 305 15.05 -16.22 1.15
N VAL A 306 14.14 -16.89 1.84
CA VAL A 306 14.16 -17.02 3.30
C VAL A 306 15.39 -17.79 3.77
N GLU A 307 15.74 -18.91 3.13
CA GLU A 307 16.92 -19.69 3.53
C GLU A 307 18.21 -18.90 3.30
N LYS A 308 18.34 -18.24 2.14
CA LYS A 308 19.49 -17.40 1.81
C LYS A 308 19.68 -16.25 2.81
N HIS A 309 18.60 -15.67 3.32
CA HIS A 309 18.62 -14.49 4.18
C HIS A 309 18.20 -14.76 5.63
N LYS A 310 18.21 -16.03 6.04
CA LYS A 310 17.73 -16.49 7.36
C LYS A 310 18.43 -15.81 8.55
N LYS A 311 19.71 -15.49 8.40
CA LYS A 311 20.51 -14.78 9.43
C LYS A 311 20.24 -13.28 9.49
N THR A 312 19.62 -12.72 8.44
CA THR A 312 19.32 -11.28 8.32
C THR A 312 17.88 -10.99 8.69
N LEU A 313 16.95 -11.87 8.32
CA LEU A 313 15.54 -11.75 8.68
C LEU A 313 15.33 -12.08 10.16
N SER A 314 14.37 -11.39 10.79
CA SER A 314 13.95 -11.75 12.14
C SER A 314 13.34 -13.16 12.18
N ALA A 315 13.49 -13.86 13.31
CA ALA A 315 12.87 -15.17 13.53
C ALA A 315 11.33 -15.11 13.38
N LEU A 316 10.73 -13.97 13.74
CA LEU A 316 9.30 -13.73 13.58
C LEU A 316 8.91 -13.67 12.09
N SER A 317 9.64 -12.89 11.29
CA SER A 317 9.40 -12.76 9.84
C SER A 317 9.53 -14.11 9.13
N VAL A 318 10.55 -14.90 9.47
CA VAL A 318 10.77 -16.25 8.92
C VAL A 318 9.60 -17.17 9.25
N ARG A 319 9.19 -17.22 10.52
CA ARG A 319 8.07 -18.05 10.97
C ARG A 319 6.76 -17.68 10.28
N GLU A 320 6.47 -16.39 10.15
CA GLU A 320 5.27 -15.92 9.47
C GLU A 320 5.31 -16.22 7.97
N ALA A 321 6.46 -16.01 7.30
CA ALA A 321 6.64 -16.26 5.88
C ALA A 321 6.37 -17.72 5.50
N LEU A 322 6.84 -18.66 6.33
CA LEU A 322 6.77 -20.09 6.07
C LEU A 322 5.58 -20.81 6.74
N LYS A 323 4.64 -20.08 7.33
CA LYS A 323 3.56 -20.67 8.17
C LYS A 323 2.72 -21.76 7.47
N HIS A 324 2.53 -21.66 6.15
CA HIS A 324 1.69 -22.58 5.37
C HIS A 324 2.49 -23.40 4.37
N VAL A 325 3.81 -23.33 4.48
CA VAL A 325 4.72 -24.06 3.63
C VAL A 325 4.84 -25.49 4.16
N LYS A 326 4.62 -26.46 3.28
CA LYS A 326 4.81 -27.88 3.59
C LYS A 326 6.27 -28.28 3.49
#